data_AF-W5PY96-F1
#
_entry.id   AF-W5PY96-F1
#
_cell.length_a   1.000
_cell.length_b   1.000
_cell.length_c   1.000
_cell.angle_alpha   90.00
_cell.angle_beta   90.00
_cell.angle_gamma   90.00
#
_symmetry.space_group_name_H-M   'P 1'
#
loop_
_entity.id
_entity.type
_entity.pdbx_description
1 polymer ?
#
loop_
_entity_poly.entity_id
_entity_poly.type
_entity_poly.pdbx_seq_one_letter_code
_entity_poly.pdbx_strand_id
1 'polypeptide(L)'
;MIPSRLFSARPQAVLEGVGCWMLAARMVHGPSRLLLLRASPRLLSVSCADCTKHQEPPRKQPLSEKKLKRHFVDHRRVLVRGGRGGNGVSCFHSEPRKEFGGPDGGDGGNGGHVILRVDQQVKSLSSVLSQYQGFDGEDGGRKNCFGRNGAVLYIRVPVGTLVKEGNEVLADLSRPGDKFIAAVGGAGGKGNRFFLANDNRAPTTCTPGQPGQERVLFLELKTVAHAGLVGFPNAGKSSLLRAISNARPTVASYPFTTLNPHVGIVHYEDHQQIAVADIPGIIRGAHQNRGLGLAFLRHIERCPFLLFLVDLSVPEPWTQLDDLKYELEQYDEGLSKRPYAVVANKIDLPQARARLPQLQARLGQEAIAGEGPGRQPLQW
;
A
#
# COMPACT_ATOMS: atom_id res chain seq x y z
N MET A 1 40.12 25.92 -31.98
CA MET A 1 39.51 24.87 -32.83
C MET A 1 38.84 23.88 -31.87
N ILE A 2 37.53 23.86 -31.53
CA ILE A 2 36.26 23.86 -32.31
C ILE A 2 36.31 22.83 -33.45
N PRO A 3 35.35 21.89 -33.59
CA PRO A 3 33.88 22.02 -33.44
C PRO A 3 33.22 21.01 -32.46
N SER A 4 32.11 21.25 -31.73
CA SER A 4 30.76 21.82 -31.94
C SER A 4 29.68 20.80 -32.37
N ARG A 5 28.60 20.69 -31.55
CA ARG A 5 27.14 20.43 -31.84
C ARG A 5 26.51 19.82 -30.57
N LEU A 6 25.72 20.49 -29.72
CA LEU A 6 24.33 21.00 -29.83
C LEU A 6 23.31 20.00 -30.40
N PHE A 7 22.38 19.52 -29.56
CA PHE A 7 20.93 19.52 -29.83
C PHE A 7 20.10 19.37 -28.55
N SER A 8 19.03 20.17 -28.49
CA SER A 8 18.00 20.28 -27.47
C SER A 8 16.78 19.40 -27.74
N ALA A 9 16.02 19.02 -26.72
CA ALA A 9 14.54 19.05 -26.75
C ALA A 9 13.91 18.77 -25.37
N ARG A 10 12.96 19.62 -24.96
CA ARG A 10 11.74 19.27 -24.20
C ARG A 10 10.52 19.82 -25.03
N PRO A 11 9.26 19.77 -24.57
CA PRO A 11 8.29 18.68 -24.81
C PRO A 11 6.90 19.20 -25.28
N GLN A 12 5.96 18.30 -25.62
CA GLN A 12 4.47 18.48 -25.53
C GLN A 12 3.83 17.16 -25.98
N ALA A 13 3.09 16.43 -25.14
CA ALA A 13 1.67 16.58 -24.79
C ALA A 13 0.72 16.52 -25.99
N VAL A 14 -0.02 15.40 -26.15
CA VAL A 14 -1.33 15.35 -26.82
C VAL A 14 -2.18 14.22 -26.21
N LEU A 15 -3.40 14.57 -25.80
CA LEU A 15 -4.54 13.72 -25.45
C LEU A 15 -5.56 13.80 -26.61
N GLU A 16 -6.33 12.72 -26.80
CA GLU A 16 -7.66 12.60 -27.46
C GLU A 16 -7.84 12.56 -28.99
N GLY A 17 -8.85 11.76 -29.40
CA GLY A 17 -9.48 11.69 -30.71
C GLY A 17 -9.76 10.25 -31.16
N VAL A 18 -10.78 9.55 -30.63
CA VAL A 18 -12.14 9.39 -31.20
C VAL A 18 -12.18 9.30 -32.74
N GLY A 19 -12.37 8.07 -33.25
CA GLY A 19 -12.66 7.79 -34.66
C GLY A 19 -14.09 7.27 -34.83
N CYS A 20 -14.90 8.04 -35.58
CA CYS A 20 -16.18 7.65 -36.14
C CYS A 20 -16.03 7.60 -37.68
N TRP A 21 -17.10 7.20 -38.38
CA TRP A 21 -17.34 7.12 -39.84
C TRP A 21 -17.06 5.75 -40.47
N MET A 22 -17.89 5.22 -41.38
CA MET A 22 -19.33 5.34 -41.64
C MET A 22 -19.69 4.15 -42.55
N LEU A 23 -20.99 3.89 -42.62
CA LEU A 23 -21.70 2.81 -43.31
C LEU A 23 -21.35 2.56 -44.79
N ALA A 24 -21.60 1.30 -45.15
CA ALA A 24 -21.53 0.69 -46.46
C ALA A 24 -22.61 1.18 -47.46
N ALA A 25 -22.26 1.17 -48.75
CA ALA A 25 -23.22 1.08 -49.85
C ALA A 25 -22.65 0.17 -50.96
N ARG A 26 -23.48 -0.78 -51.39
CA ARG A 26 -23.28 -1.72 -52.52
C ARG A 26 -23.33 -0.97 -53.85
N MET A 27 -22.48 -1.32 -54.80
CA MET A 27 -22.86 -1.46 -56.21
C MET A 27 -21.98 -2.47 -56.96
N VAL A 28 -22.59 -3.06 -57.97
CA VAL A 28 -22.25 -4.27 -58.72
C VAL A 28 -21.56 -3.90 -60.04
N HIS A 29 -20.52 -4.64 -60.46
CA HIS A 29 -20.37 -5.25 -61.81
C HIS A 29 -18.92 -5.70 -62.10
N GLY A 30 -18.74 -7.02 -62.27
CA GLY A 30 -18.28 -7.69 -63.51
C GLY A 30 -16.85 -7.48 -64.07
N PRO A 31 -16.27 -8.51 -64.72
CA PRO A 31 -14.82 -8.76 -64.77
C PRO A 31 -14.20 -8.56 -66.15
N SER A 32 -12.85 -8.53 -66.28
CA SER A 32 -12.12 -9.02 -67.47
C SER A 32 -10.59 -9.11 -67.30
N ARG A 33 -10.10 -10.35 -67.46
CA ARG A 33 -8.96 -10.84 -68.27
C ARG A 33 -7.57 -10.19 -68.10
N LEU A 34 -6.61 -10.93 -67.53
CA LEU A 34 -5.64 -11.83 -68.21
C LEU A 34 -4.56 -11.09 -69.03
N LEU A 35 -3.29 -11.17 -68.61
CA LEU A 35 -2.23 -11.80 -69.42
C LEU A 35 -0.92 -12.00 -68.64
N LEU A 36 -0.38 -13.20 -68.80
CA LEU A 36 0.91 -13.71 -68.37
C LEU A 36 2.07 -13.01 -69.07
N LEU A 37 3.22 -12.90 -68.39
CA LEU A 37 4.48 -13.29 -69.04
C LEU A 37 5.46 -13.91 -68.04
N ARG A 38 6.05 -15.03 -68.49
CA ARG A 38 6.92 -15.97 -67.78
C ARG A 38 8.40 -15.62 -67.96
N ALA A 39 9.20 -16.29 -67.11
CA ALA A 39 10.59 -16.74 -67.31
C ALA A 39 11.68 -15.76 -66.84
N SER A 40 12.78 -16.16 -66.20
CA SER A 40 13.28 -17.44 -65.66
C SER A 40 14.56 -17.14 -64.84
N PRO A 41 15.01 -18.01 -63.92
CA PRO A 41 16.09 -17.73 -62.98
C PRO A 41 17.44 -18.29 -63.45
N ARG A 42 18.56 -17.58 -63.22
CA ARG A 42 19.91 -18.19 -63.10
C ARG A 42 20.80 -17.45 -62.11
N LEU A 43 21.51 -18.27 -61.34
CA LEU A 43 22.44 -17.99 -60.25
C LEU A 43 23.73 -17.29 -60.68
N LEU A 44 24.39 -16.68 -59.69
CA LEU A 44 25.84 -16.62 -59.36
C LEU A 44 25.98 -15.49 -58.29
N SER A 45 26.81 -15.49 -57.25
CA SER A 45 27.66 -16.44 -56.52
C SER A 45 28.19 -15.69 -55.28
N VAL A 46 28.24 -16.38 -54.15
CA VAL A 46 29.00 -16.19 -52.88
C VAL A 46 29.95 -14.99 -52.74
N SER A 47 29.79 -14.21 -51.65
CA SER A 47 30.90 -13.87 -50.74
C SER A 47 30.37 -13.46 -49.35
N CYS A 48 31.08 -13.92 -48.33
CA CYS A 48 30.81 -13.83 -46.91
C CYS A 48 30.95 -12.40 -46.35
N ALA A 49 30.07 -12.02 -45.42
CA ALA A 49 30.33 -10.96 -44.45
C ALA A 49 29.53 -11.21 -43.15
N ASP A 50 30.27 -11.68 -42.15
CA ASP A 50 30.13 -11.52 -40.71
C ASP A 50 28.74 -11.54 -40.02
N CYS A 51 28.58 -12.60 -39.24
CA CYS A 51 27.65 -12.78 -38.14
C CYS A 51 27.73 -11.64 -37.12
N THR A 52 26.87 -10.64 -37.24
CA THR A 52 26.52 -9.78 -36.11
C THR A 52 25.39 -10.45 -35.32
N LYS A 53 25.74 -10.98 -34.15
CA LYS A 53 24.79 -11.54 -33.18
C LYS A 53 23.81 -10.44 -32.76
N HIS A 54 22.58 -10.48 -33.28
CA HIS A 54 21.46 -9.78 -32.67
C HIS A 54 21.25 -10.36 -31.25
N GLN A 55 21.74 -9.66 -30.23
CA GLN A 55 21.35 -9.92 -28.85
C GLN A 55 19.95 -9.34 -28.64
N GLU A 56 18.93 -10.21 -28.66
CA GLU A 56 17.62 -9.86 -28.10
C GLU A 56 17.79 -9.50 -26.62
N PRO A 57 17.17 -8.42 -26.10
CA PRO A 57 17.18 -8.15 -24.68
C PRO A 57 16.50 -9.33 -23.95
N PRO A 58 17.00 -9.76 -22.78
CA PRO A 58 16.48 -10.93 -22.11
C PRO A 58 15.00 -10.71 -21.79
N ARG A 59 14.14 -11.54 -22.40
CA ARG A 59 12.70 -11.58 -22.11
C ARG A 59 12.52 -11.78 -20.61
N LYS A 60 11.97 -10.78 -19.93
CA LYS A 60 11.60 -10.89 -18.51
C LYS A 60 10.67 -12.08 -18.37
N GLN A 61 11.10 -13.10 -17.64
CA GLN A 61 10.26 -14.23 -17.27
C GLN A 61 8.99 -13.68 -16.59
N PRO A 62 7.78 -14.15 -16.95
CA PRO A 62 6.59 -13.78 -16.19
C PRO A 62 6.82 -14.22 -14.75
N LEU A 63 6.80 -13.27 -13.82
CA LEU A 63 6.97 -13.57 -12.40
C LEU A 63 5.90 -14.59 -12.02
N SER A 64 6.32 -15.78 -11.60
CA SER A 64 5.44 -16.83 -11.08
C SER A 64 4.43 -16.24 -10.10
N GLU A 65 3.13 -16.57 -10.23
CA GLU A 65 2.04 -16.13 -9.34
C GLU A 65 2.34 -16.34 -7.85
N LYS A 66 3.24 -17.28 -7.51
CA LYS A 66 3.76 -17.48 -6.16
C LYS A 66 4.51 -16.27 -5.58
N LYS A 67 5.06 -15.39 -6.41
CA LYS A 67 5.82 -14.20 -5.99
C LYS A 67 4.93 -13.02 -5.57
N LEU A 68 3.62 -13.08 -5.84
CA LEU A 68 2.64 -12.06 -5.47
C LEU A 68 1.94 -12.34 -4.13
N LYS A 69 2.19 -13.47 -3.48
CA LYS A 69 1.75 -13.71 -2.10
C LYS A 69 2.64 -12.94 -1.13
N ARG A 70 2.37 -11.63 -0.99
CA ARG A 70 2.94 -10.86 0.12
C ARG A 70 2.28 -11.37 1.40
N HIS A 71 3.07 -11.98 2.28
CA HIS A 71 2.62 -12.35 3.61
C HIS A 71 2.21 -11.09 4.38
N PHE A 72 1.23 -11.22 5.27
CA PHE A 72 0.90 -10.18 6.24
C PHE A 72 2.14 -9.91 7.11
N VAL A 73 2.52 -8.65 7.24
CA VAL A 73 3.70 -8.20 7.98
C VAL A 73 3.30 -7.07 8.91
N ASP A 74 3.56 -7.28 10.21
CA ASP A 74 3.18 -6.35 11.28
C ASP A 74 4.32 -5.48 11.77
N HIS A 75 5.56 -5.91 11.51
CA HIS A 75 6.77 -5.20 11.89
C HIS A 75 7.67 -5.01 10.66
N ARG A 76 8.11 -3.77 10.42
CA ARG A 76 9.01 -3.45 9.31
C ARG A 76 10.05 -2.43 9.73
N ARG A 77 11.32 -2.76 9.55
CA ARG A 77 12.42 -1.79 9.61
C ARG A 77 12.56 -1.11 8.24
N VAL A 78 12.58 0.22 8.23
CA VAL A 78 12.63 1.03 7.02
C VAL A 78 13.72 2.08 7.16
N LEU A 79 14.63 2.13 6.19
CA LEU A 79 15.59 3.22 6.04
C LEU A 79 14.95 4.32 5.18
N VAL A 80 14.75 5.50 5.75
CA VAL A 80 14.21 6.66 5.04
C VAL A 80 15.28 7.73 4.89
N ARG A 81 15.42 8.24 3.67
CA ARG A 81 16.34 9.34 3.35
C ARG A 81 15.58 10.45 2.64
N GLY A 82 15.66 11.67 3.15
CA GLY A 82 15.17 12.86 2.48
C GLY A 82 15.94 13.12 1.18
N GLY A 83 15.31 13.79 0.21
CA GLY A 83 16.02 14.27 -0.97
C GLY A 83 17.13 15.26 -0.58
N ARG A 84 18.24 15.26 -1.31
CA ARG A 84 19.29 16.26 -1.18
C ARG A 84 18.82 17.60 -1.76
N GLY A 85 19.22 18.72 -1.16
CA GLY A 85 19.04 20.03 -1.77
C GLY A 85 19.95 20.21 -2.97
N GLY A 86 19.48 20.91 -4.01
CA GLY A 86 20.30 21.31 -5.14
C GLY A 86 21.36 22.33 -4.72
N ASN A 87 22.48 22.39 -5.43
CA ASN A 87 23.56 23.32 -5.17
C ASN A 87 23.23 24.72 -5.69
N GLY A 88 23.64 25.74 -4.95
CA GLY A 88 23.69 27.10 -5.47
C GLY A 88 24.83 27.22 -6.48
N VAL A 89 24.62 27.97 -7.55
CA VAL A 89 25.64 28.19 -8.58
C VAL A 89 26.25 29.57 -8.44
N SER A 90 27.56 29.66 -8.67
CA SER A 90 28.28 30.92 -8.82
C SER A 90 28.46 31.22 -10.30
N CYS A 91 27.73 32.22 -10.80
CA CYS A 91 27.80 32.66 -12.18
C CYS A 91 27.68 34.18 -12.26
N PHE A 92 28.24 34.74 -13.34
CA PHE A 92 28.14 36.15 -13.65
C PHE A 92 27.45 36.32 -14.99
N HIS A 93 26.61 37.35 -15.07
CA HIS A 93 25.90 37.68 -16.28
C HIS A 93 26.89 38.05 -17.39
N SER A 94 26.69 37.50 -18.59
CA SER A 94 27.55 37.82 -19.74
C SER A 94 26.69 38.34 -20.88
N GLU A 95 26.95 39.58 -21.29
CA GLU A 95 26.31 40.24 -22.42
C GLU A 95 27.38 40.74 -23.39
N PRO A 96 27.16 40.63 -24.71
CA PRO A 96 28.04 41.26 -25.68
C PRO A 96 28.19 42.75 -25.38
N ARG A 97 29.43 43.28 -25.41
CA ARG A 97 29.77 44.68 -25.14
C ARG A 97 29.59 45.14 -23.68
N LYS A 98 29.46 44.21 -22.74
CA LYS A 98 29.48 44.49 -21.29
C LYS A 98 30.63 43.74 -20.65
N GLU A 99 31.67 44.46 -20.23
CA GLU A 99 32.89 43.87 -19.69
C GLU A 99 32.68 43.20 -18.32
N PHE A 100 31.86 43.81 -17.44
CA PHE A 100 31.56 43.28 -16.11
C PHE A 100 30.04 43.16 -15.89
N GLY A 101 29.55 41.93 -15.85
CA GLY A 101 28.19 41.64 -15.43
C GLY A 101 28.08 41.38 -13.94
N GLY A 102 26.92 41.70 -13.37
CA GLY A 102 26.61 41.37 -11.98
C GLY A 102 26.44 39.85 -11.77
N PRO A 103 26.40 39.39 -10.51
CA PRO A 103 26.16 37.98 -10.19
C PRO A 103 24.77 37.54 -10.66
N ASP A 104 24.70 36.40 -11.35
CA ASP A 104 23.46 35.85 -11.91
C ASP A 104 23.26 34.35 -11.59
N GLY A 105 24.04 33.81 -10.66
CA GLY A 105 23.88 32.43 -10.19
C GLY A 105 22.65 32.29 -9.29
N GLY A 106 21.76 31.38 -9.66
CA GLY A 106 20.56 31.05 -8.90
C GLY A 106 20.82 30.09 -7.72
N ASP A 107 19.88 30.10 -6.77
CA ASP A 107 19.80 29.13 -5.68
C ASP A 107 19.35 27.76 -6.19
N GLY A 108 19.81 26.70 -5.53
CA GLY A 108 19.32 25.34 -5.75
C GLY A 108 17.97 25.11 -5.08
N GLY A 109 17.21 24.15 -5.61
CA GLY A 109 15.91 23.75 -5.07
C GLY A 109 16.05 22.93 -3.79
N ASN A 110 15.02 22.95 -2.94
CA ASN A 110 14.97 22.11 -1.75
C ASN A 110 14.75 20.64 -2.11
N GLY A 111 15.32 19.73 -1.33
CA GLY A 111 15.06 18.30 -1.44
C GLY A 111 13.64 17.94 -0.99
N GLY A 112 13.06 16.93 -1.61
CA GLY A 112 11.73 16.42 -1.31
C GLY A 112 11.66 15.69 0.03
N HIS A 113 10.62 15.98 0.81
CA HIS A 113 10.33 15.28 2.07
C HIS A 113 9.81 13.87 1.82
N VAL A 114 10.09 12.96 2.74
CA VAL A 114 9.48 11.63 2.80
C VAL A 114 8.44 11.62 3.90
N ILE A 115 7.18 11.36 3.54
CA ILE A 115 6.04 11.46 4.46
C ILE A 115 5.31 10.12 4.51
N LEU A 116 5.13 9.58 5.71
CA LEU A 116 4.22 8.47 5.97
C LEU A 116 2.80 9.03 6.01
N ARG A 117 1.90 8.45 5.21
CA ARG A 117 0.49 8.83 5.15
C ARG A 117 -0.36 7.61 5.43
N VAL A 118 -1.29 7.75 6.36
CA VAL A 118 -2.26 6.70 6.66
C VAL A 118 -3.24 6.55 5.51
N ASP A 119 -3.40 5.32 5.05
CA ASP A 119 -4.36 4.90 4.03
C ASP A 119 -5.22 3.75 4.57
N GLN A 120 -6.54 3.90 4.54
CA GLN A 120 -7.48 2.88 5.03
C GLN A 120 -7.50 1.61 4.16
N GLN A 121 -7.10 1.74 2.89
CA GLN A 121 -7.03 0.61 1.95
C GLN A 121 -5.83 -0.29 2.25
N VAL A 122 -4.78 0.26 2.87
CA VAL A 122 -3.59 -0.50 3.26
C VAL A 122 -3.88 -1.19 4.59
N LYS A 123 -3.74 -2.52 4.60
CA LYS A 123 -4.04 -3.38 5.75
C LYS A 123 -2.80 -4.02 6.39
N SER A 124 -1.66 -4.01 5.72
CA SER A 124 -0.41 -4.60 6.21
C SER A 124 0.79 -3.74 5.84
N LEU A 125 1.92 -3.91 6.55
CA LEU A 125 3.18 -3.24 6.21
C LEU A 125 3.95 -3.97 5.09
N SER A 126 3.35 -4.98 4.45
CA SER A 126 3.97 -5.75 3.38
C SER A 126 4.23 -4.93 2.11
N SER A 127 3.46 -3.86 1.89
CA SER A 127 3.66 -2.91 0.81
C SER A 127 4.83 -1.95 1.05
N VAL A 128 5.32 -1.88 2.29
CA VAL A 128 6.39 -0.96 2.68
C VAL A 128 7.75 -1.58 2.36
N LEU A 129 8.50 -0.91 1.50
CA LEU A 129 9.85 -1.30 1.10
C LEU A 129 10.82 -1.07 2.27
N SER A 130 11.98 -1.74 2.23
CA SER A 130 13.00 -1.59 3.26
C SER A 130 13.75 -0.26 3.19
N GLN A 131 13.74 0.41 2.04
CA GLN A 131 14.45 1.67 1.82
C GLN A 131 13.61 2.62 0.96
N TYR A 132 13.62 3.89 1.31
CA TYR A 132 13.04 4.98 0.54
C TYR A 132 14.01 6.16 0.44
N GLN A 133 14.05 6.77 -0.74
CA GLN A 133 14.84 7.96 -1.04
C GLN A 133 13.89 9.05 -1.58
N GLY A 134 13.89 10.21 -0.94
CA GLY A 134 13.18 11.39 -1.42
C GLY A 134 13.78 11.93 -2.71
N PHE A 135 12.98 12.66 -3.48
CA PHE A 135 13.44 13.26 -4.73
C PHE A 135 14.37 14.46 -4.44
N ASP A 136 15.51 14.51 -5.09
CA ASP A 136 16.46 15.60 -4.92
C ASP A 136 15.96 16.92 -5.54
N GLY A 137 16.43 18.05 -5.01
CA GLY A 137 16.26 19.36 -5.63
C GLY A 137 17.22 19.55 -6.80
N GLU A 138 16.79 20.29 -7.82
CA GLU A 138 17.65 20.64 -8.94
C GLU A 138 18.64 21.75 -8.54
N ASP A 139 19.83 21.74 -9.13
CA ASP A 139 20.83 22.79 -8.93
C ASP A 139 20.34 24.14 -9.50
N GLY A 140 20.88 25.23 -8.97
CA GLY A 140 20.69 26.56 -9.52
C GLY A 140 21.29 26.68 -10.94
N GLY A 141 20.84 27.68 -11.68
CA GLY A 141 21.30 27.95 -13.04
C GLY A 141 21.82 29.36 -13.23
N ARG A 142 22.27 29.64 -14.45
CA ARG A 142 22.62 31.00 -14.91
C ARG A 142 21.37 31.84 -15.09
N LYS A 143 21.54 33.15 -15.32
CA LYS A 143 20.45 34.11 -15.59
C LYS A 143 19.40 34.15 -14.48
N ASN A 144 19.82 34.02 -13.23
CA ASN A 144 18.97 33.96 -12.04
C ASN A 144 17.95 32.81 -12.06
N CYS A 145 18.29 31.70 -12.72
CA CYS A 145 17.42 30.54 -12.76
C CYS A 145 17.53 29.76 -11.45
N PHE A 146 16.44 29.68 -10.69
CA PHE A 146 16.38 28.89 -9.47
C PHE A 146 16.10 27.42 -9.78
N GLY A 147 16.75 26.52 -9.04
CA GLY A 147 16.52 25.09 -9.13
C GLY A 147 15.13 24.69 -8.65
N ARG A 148 14.51 23.70 -9.31
CA ARG A 148 13.20 23.18 -8.92
C ARG A 148 13.30 22.38 -7.62
N ASN A 149 12.30 22.52 -6.75
CA ASN A 149 12.17 21.70 -5.56
C ASN A 149 11.88 20.23 -5.91
N GLY A 150 12.47 19.31 -5.15
CA GLY A 150 12.19 17.90 -5.19
C GLY A 150 10.75 17.59 -4.80
N ALA A 151 10.13 16.62 -5.49
CA ALA A 151 8.77 16.20 -5.19
C ALA A 151 8.68 15.50 -3.82
N VAL A 152 7.54 15.63 -3.14
CA VAL A 152 7.29 14.92 -1.88
C VAL A 152 7.00 13.45 -2.16
N LEU A 153 7.66 12.54 -1.44
CA LEU A 153 7.41 11.11 -1.52
C LEU A 153 6.44 10.68 -0.41
N TYR A 154 5.26 10.20 -0.80
CA TYR A 154 4.27 9.65 0.12
C TYR A 154 4.41 8.13 0.23
N ILE A 155 4.64 7.64 1.45
CA ILE A 155 4.63 6.21 1.78
C ILE A 155 3.31 5.90 2.47
N ARG A 156 2.52 5.00 1.87
CA ARG A 156 1.22 4.61 2.42
C ARG A 156 1.41 3.57 3.52
N VAL A 157 0.83 3.83 4.67
CA VAL A 157 0.85 2.94 5.84
C VAL A 157 -0.57 2.65 6.34
N PRO A 158 -0.81 1.48 6.93
CA PRO A 158 -2.09 1.13 7.53
C PRO A 158 -2.41 2.01 8.76
N VAL A 159 -3.69 2.12 9.08
CA VAL A 159 -4.19 2.79 10.30
C VAL A 159 -3.69 2.02 11.54
N GLY A 160 -3.25 2.74 12.57
CA GLY A 160 -2.72 2.15 13.80
C GLY A 160 -1.24 1.75 13.70
N THR A 161 -0.50 2.37 12.76
CA THR A 161 0.96 2.19 12.65
C THR A 161 1.66 3.06 13.70
N LEU A 162 2.42 2.42 14.59
CA LEU A 162 3.41 3.07 15.43
C LEU A 162 4.71 3.27 14.67
N VAL A 163 5.24 4.50 14.75
CA VAL A 163 6.54 4.86 14.19
C VAL A 163 7.53 5.00 15.34
N LYS A 164 8.56 4.15 15.34
CA LYS A 164 9.62 4.15 16.36
C LYS A 164 10.98 4.42 15.73
N GLU A 165 11.87 5.03 16.50
CA GLU A 165 13.30 5.15 16.18
C GLU A 165 14.08 4.56 17.36
N GLY A 166 14.69 3.39 17.15
CA GLY A 166 15.19 2.57 18.25
C GLY A 166 14.05 2.16 19.21
N ASN A 167 14.14 2.59 20.47
CA ASN A 167 13.14 2.30 21.51
C ASN A 167 12.15 3.45 21.73
N GLU A 168 12.36 4.61 21.11
CA GLU A 168 11.51 5.78 21.28
C GLU A 168 10.35 5.76 20.27
N VAL A 169 9.14 6.08 20.75
CA VAL A 169 7.95 6.21 19.90
C VAL A 169 7.87 7.65 19.42
N LEU A 170 8.10 7.87 18.12
CA LEU A 170 8.05 9.20 17.51
C LEU A 170 6.62 9.63 17.19
N ALA A 171 5.78 8.69 16.74
CA ALA A 171 4.40 8.98 16.36
C ALA A 171 3.50 7.75 16.42
N ASP A 172 2.21 8.01 16.65
CA ASP A 172 1.12 7.04 16.56
C ASP A 172 0.14 7.49 15.47
N LEU A 173 0.06 6.72 14.40
CA LEU A 173 -0.75 7.03 13.23
C LEU A 173 -2.10 6.33 13.33
N SER A 174 -2.93 6.75 14.29
CA SER A 174 -4.18 6.06 14.64
C SER A 174 -5.39 6.51 13.82
N ARG A 175 -5.37 7.70 13.22
CA ARG A 175 -6.53 8.25 12.50
C ARG A 175 -6.33 8.21 10.98
N PRO A 176 -7.39 8.00 10.19
CA PRO A 176 -7.33 8.09 8.75
C PRO A 176 -6.84 9.47 8.29
N GLY A 177 -5.87 9.49 7.39
CA GLY A 177 -5.31 10.72 6.86
C GLY A 177 -4.20 11.36 7.69
N ASP A 178 -3.85 10.78 8.85
CA ASP A 178 -2.67 11.20 9.61
C ASP A 178 -1.41 11.14 8.73
N LYS A 179 -0.55 12.13 8.92
CA LYS A 179 0.71 12.28 8.19
C LYS A 179 1.84 12.48 9.18
N PHE A 180 2.96 11.82 8.92
CA PHE A 180 4.19 12.00 9.68
C PHE A 180 5.36 12.19 8.73
N ILE A 181 6.15 13.25 8.97
CA ILE A 181 7.36 13.51 8.18
C ILE A 181 8.45 12.57 8.67
N ALA A 182 8.66 11.50 7.92
CA ALA A 182 9.62 10.46 8.26
C ALA A 182 11.07 10.95 8.08
N ALA A 183 11.32 11.70 7.00
CA ALA A 183 12.61 12.33 6.75
C ALA A 183 12.42 13.69 6.07
N VAL A 184 13.11 14.71 6.59
CA VAL A 184 13.12 16.06 6.04
C VAL A 184 14.11 16.11 4.85
N GLY A 185 13.71 16.73 3.73
CA GLY A 185 14.62 16.98 2.62
C GLY A 185 15.62 18.09 2.94
N GLY A 186 16.79 18.04 2.31
CA GLY A 186 17.86 19.01 2.54
C GLY A 186 17.52 20.38 1.96
N ALA A 187 18.01 21.44 2.61
CA ALA A 187 17.84 22.80 2.10
C ALA A 187 18.66 23.03 0.83
N GLY A 188 18.08 23.75 -0.13
CA GLY A 188 18.77 24.19 -1.34
C GLY A 188 19.91 25.16 -1.04
N GLY A 189 21.02 24.98 -1.76
CA GLY A 189 22.20 25.84 -1.69
C GLY A 189 21.94 27.23 -2.26
N LYS A 190 22.68 28.22 -1.78
CA LYS A 190 22.55 29.62 -2.16
C LYS A 190 23.53 29.96 -3.27
N GLY A 191 23.00 30.55 -4.35
CA GLY A 191 23.80 31.04 -5.46
C GLY A 191 24.57 32.29 -5.07
N ASN A 192 25.52 32.71 -5.89
CA ASN A 192 26.33 33.89 -5.58
C ASN A 192 25.51 35.18 -5.50
N ARG A 193 24.40 35.28 -6.22
CA ARG A 193 23.48 36.41 -6.14
C ARG A 193 22.89 36.62 -4.75
N PHE A 194 22.70 35.55 -3.97
CA PHE A 194 22.20 35.65 -2.59
C PHE A 194 23.17 36.40 -1.67
N PHE A 195 24.48 36.32 -1.94
CA PHE A 195 25.54 36.96 -1.16
C PHE A 195 25.88 38.39 -1.64
N LEU A 196 25.08 38.96 -2.54
CA LEU A 196 25.29 40.31 -3.03
C LEU A 196 25.06 41.31 -1.89
N ALA A 197 26.10 42.08 -1.56
CA ALA A 197 26.06 43.10 -0.52
C ALA A 197 26.68 44.42 -1.00
N ASN A 198 26.57 45.49 -0.21
CA ASN A 198 27.06 46.81 -0.62
C ASN A 198 28.60 46.87 -0.66
N ASP A 199 29.24 46.16 0.25
CA ASP A 199 30.68 45.95 0.39
C ASP A 199 31.23 44.93 -0.63
N ASN A 200 30.43 43.91 -1.00
CA ASN A 200 30.80 42.93 -2.03
C ASN A 200 29.79 42.87 -3.19
N ARG A 201 30.09 43.60 -4.27
CA ARG A 201 29.26 43.67 -5.48
C ARG A 201 29.41 42.50 -6.45
N ALA A 202 30.46 41.69 -6.30
CA ALA A 202 30.76 40.56 -7.18
C ALA A 202 31.10 39.31 -6.36
N PRO A 203 30.18 38.81 -5.52
CA PRO A 203 30.40 37.61 -4.74
C PRO A 203 30.68 36.43 -5.67
N THR A 204 31.72 35.66 -5.36
CA THR A 204 32.04 34.38 -6.01
C THR A 204 31.59 33.20 -5.16
N THR A 205 31.20 33.45 -3.91
CA THR A 205 30.75 32.45 -2.94
C THR A 205 29.40 31.87 -3.31
N CYS A 206 29.27 30.55 -3.26
CA CYS A 206 27.99 29.83 -3.31
C CYS A 206 28.02 28.72 -2.25
N THR A 207 26.84 28.30 -1.78
CA THR A 207 26.74 27.18 -0.84
C THR A 207 26.22 25.92 -1.54
N PRO A 208 26.77 24.74 -1.20
CA PRO A 208 26.23 23.48 -1.69
C PRO A 208 24.86 23.22 -1.04
N GLY A 209 24.05 22.41 -1.71
CA GLY A 209 22.79 21.95 -1.13
C GLY A 209 23.04 20.96 0.00
N GLN A 210 22.24 21.06 1.07
CA GLN A 210 22.39 20.22 2.24
C GLN A 210 21.92 18.78 1.95
N PRO A 211 22.53 17.77 2.59
CA PRO A 211 22.01 16.41 2.52
C PRO A 211 20.63 16.33 3.19
N GLY A 212 19.76 15.49 2.64
CA GLY A 212 18.50 15.14 3.31
C GLY A 212 18.74 14.35 4.59
N GLN A 213 17.79 14.42 5.51
CA GLN A 213 17.85 13.67 6.75
C GLN A 213 17.77 12.16 6.48
N GLU A 214 18.60 11.39 7.15
CA GLU A 214 18.57 9.92 7.12
C GLU A 214 18.13 9.39 8.48
N ARG A 215 17.13 8.50 8.50
CA ARG A 215 16.61 7.85 9.70
C ARG A 215 16.31 6.37 9.46
N VAL A 216 16.49 5.57 10.50
CA VAL A 216 16.05 4.17 10.52
C VAL A 216 14.82 4.08 11.41
N LEU A 217 13.67 3.87 10.78
CA LEU A 217 12.39 3.77 11.46
C LEU A 217 11.95 2.31 11.60
N PHE A 218 11.35 1.98 12.73
CA PHE A 218 10.68 0.72 12.99
C PHE A 218 9.18 1.00 12.99
N LEU A 219 8.49 0.43 12.01
CA LEU A 219 7.04 0.52 11.88
C LEU A 219 6.41 -0.73 12.48
N GLU A 220 5.45 -0.52 13.38
CA GLU A 220 4.75 -1.60 14.06
C GLU A 220 3.24 -1.37 14.02
N LEU A 221 2.48 -2.40 13.65
CA LEU A 221 1.02 -2.34 13.70
C LEU A 221 0.51 -2.65 15.11
N LYS A 222 -0.31 -1.76 15.68
CA LYS A 222 -0.97 -2.00 16.99
C LYS A 222 -2.10 -3.04 16.90
N THR A 223 -2.72 -3.17 15.74
CA THR A 223 -3.89 -4.03 15.54
C THR A 223 -3.47 -5.48 15.32
N VAL A 224 -4.00 -6.37 16.15
CA VAL A 224 -3.76 -7.82 16.07
C VAL A 224 -4.46 -8.44 14.85
N ALA A 225 -5.66 -7.95 14.54
CA ALA A 225 -6.46 -8.37 13.40
C ALA A 225 -7.50 -7.30 13.04
N HIS A 226 -8.05 -7.39 11.83
CA HIS A 226 -9.12 -6.50 11.37
C HIS A 226 -10.47 -6.92 11.92
N ALA A 227 -10.67 -8.23 12.12
CA ALA A 227 -11.88 -8.79 12.70
C ALA A 227 -11.51 -9.81 13.79
N GLY A 228 -12.30 -9.84 14.86
CA GLY A 228 -12.19 -10.82 15.93
C GLY A 228 -13.38 -11.77 15.94
N LEU A 229 -13.15 -13.09 15.91
CA LEU A 229 -14.18 -14.10 16.10
C LEU A 229 -14.50 -14.23 17.59
N VAL A 230 -15.76 -13.96 17.95
CA VAL A 230 -16.27 -14.00 19.31
C VAL A 230 -17.38 -15.04 19.40
N GLY A 231 -17.36 -15.88 20.42
CA GLY A 231 -18.38 -16.92 20.58
C GLY A 231 -18.06 -17.85 21.74
N PHE A 232 -19.02 -18.70 22.11
CA PHE A 232 -18.82 -19.69 23.17
C PHE A 232 -17.72 -20.72 22.82
N PRO A 233 -17.14 -21.40 23.81
CA PRO A 233 -16.36 -22.60 23.58
C PRO A 233 -17.16 -23.61 22.72
N ASN A 234 -16.49 -24.33 21.83
CA ASN A 234 -17.11 -25.33 20.94
C ASN A 234 -18.14 -24.80 19.92
N ALA A 235 -18.34 -23.48 19.83
CA ALA A 235 -19.14 -22.87 18.76
C ALA A 235 -18.52 -23.07 17.36
N GLY A 236 -17.27 -23.54 17.28
CA GLY A 236 -16.58 -23.83 16.02
C GLY A 236 -15.65 -22.72 15.51
N LYS A 237 -15.24 -21.76 16.35
CA LYS A 237 -14.41 -20.61 15.95
C LYS A 237 -13.11 -20.99 15.24
N SER A 238 -12.30 -21.85 15.86
CA SER A 238 -11.04 -22.29 15.27
C SER A 238 -11.25 -23.10 13.99
N SER A 239 -12.36 -23.85 13.89
CA SER A 239 -12.73 -24.59 12.68
C SER A 239 -13.14 -23.65 11.55
N LEU A 240 -13.95 -22.63 11.85
CA LEU A 240 -14.32 -21.60 10.89
C LEU A 240 -13.09 -20.82 10.42
N LEU A 241 -12.21 -20.39 11.35
CA LEU A 241 -10.98 -19.67 11.01
C LEU A 241 -10.10 -20.48 10.05
N ARG A 242 -9.99 -21.79 10.26
CA ARG A 242 -9.26 -22.70 9.36
C ARG A 242 -9.94 -22.87 8.01
N ALA A 243 -11.27 -22.82 7.95
CA ALA A 243 -12.03 -22.94 6.71
C ALA A 243 -11.91 -21.68 5.84
N ILE A 244 -11.94 -20.49 6.46
CA ILE A 244 -11.85 -19.20 5.74
C ILE A 244 -10.41 -18.76 5.44
N SER A 245 -9.43 -19.24 6.23
CA SER A 245 -8.03 -18.91 6.05
C SER A 245 -7.39 -19.88 5.05
N ASN A 246 -6.97 -19.38 3.88
CA ASN A 246 -6.21 -20.18 2.90
C ASN A 246 -4.83 -20.62 3.43
N ALA A 247 -4.37 -20.02 4.54
CA ALA A 247 -3.14 -20.41 5.24
C ALA A 247 -3.48 -21.09 6.57
N ARG A 248 -2.60 -21.99 7.05
CA ARG A 248 -2.71 -22.51 8.44
C ARG A 248 -2.63 -21.32 9.40
N PRO A 249 -3.62 -21.13 10.30
CA PRO A 249 -3.59 -20.03 11.26
C PRO A 249 -2.29 -20.05 12.06
N THR A 250 -1.61 -18.91 12.13
CA THR A 250 -0.37 -18.75 12.88
C THR A 250 -0.68 -18.30 14.29
N VAL A 251 0.04 -18.85 15.27
CA VAL A 251 -0.04 -18.41 16.66
C VAL A 251 0.70 -17.08 16.77
N ALA A 252 0.00 -16.01 17.11
CA ALA A 252 0.59 -14.68 17.21
C ALA A 252 0.97 -14.40 18.67
N SER A 253 2.28 -14.28 18.95
CA SER A 253 2.81 -13.98 20.27
C SER A 253 3.19 -12.50 20.38
N TYR A 254 2.27 -11.68 20.91
CA TYR A 254 2.53 -10.27 21.13
C TYR A 254 3.09 -10.06 22.55
N PRO A 255 3.99 -9.07 22.77
CA PRO A 255 4.68 -8.88 24.05
C PRO A 255 3.78 -8.52 25.25
N PHE A 256 2.46 -8.40 25.05
CA PHE A 256 1.49 -8.00 26.07
C PHE A 256 0.30 -8.97 26.18
N THR A 257 0.37 -10.14 25.54
CA THR A 257 -0.72 -11.10 25.48
C THR A 257 -0.35 -12.35 26.29
N THR A 258 -1.09 -12.67 27.35
CA THR A 258 -0.86 -13.90 28.14
C THR A 258 -1.29 -15.15 27.40
N LEU A 259 -2.19 -15.00 26.42
CA LEU A 259 -2.73 -16.09 25.61
C LEU A 259 -2.58 -15.70 24.15
N ASN A 260 -1.86 -16.50 23.38
CA ASN A 260 -1.56 -16.20 21.99
C ASN A 260 -2.81 -16.47 21.13
N PRO A 261 -3.47 -15.44 20.55
CA PRO A 261 -4.59 -15.67 19.64
C PRO A 261 -4.10 -16.37 18.37
N HIS A 262 -4.96 -17.19 17.77
CA HIS A 262 -4.72 -17.70 16.43
C HIS A 262 -5.17 -16.65 15.42
N VAL A 263 -4.25 -16.19 14.57
CA VAL A 263 -4.57 -15.24 13.50
C VAL A 263 -4.55 -15.98 12.17
N GLY A 264 -5.65 -15.91 11.44
CA GLY A 264 -5.80 -16.42 10.08
C GLY A 264 -5.84 -15.27 9.07
N ILE A 265 -5.32 -15.51 7.87
CA ILE A 265 -5.35 -14.52 6.79
C ILE A 265 -6.36 -15.00 5.75
N VAL A 266 -7.44 -14.23 5.60
CA VAL A 266 -8.47 -14.44 4.59
C VAL A 266 -8.08 -13.67 3.33
N HIS A 267 -8.08 -14.36 2.19
CA HIS A 267 -7.78 -13.75 0.90
C HIS A 267 -9.08 -13.55 0.12
N TYR A 268 -9.27 -12.35 -0.40
CA TYR A 268 -10.37 -12.03 -1.30
C TYR A 268 -9.92 -12.12 -2.77
N GLU A 269 -10.87 -12.27 -3.68
CA GLU A 269 -10.62 -12.36 -5.12
C GLU A 269 -9.90 -11.12 -5.66
N ASP A 270 -10.15 -9.95 -5.06
CA ASP A 270 -9.49 -8.67 -5.37
C ASP A 270 -8.03 -8.56 -4.86
N HIS A 271 -7.39 -9.67 -4.53
CA HIS A 271 -6.06 -9.74 -3.91
C HIS A 271 -5.93 -9.03 -2.54
N GLN A 272 -7.05 -8.63 -1.93
CA GLN A 272 -7.07 -8.07 -0.59
C GLN A 272 -6.86 -9.17 0.47
N GLN A 273 -6.18 -8.81 1.55
CA GLN A 273 -5.91 -9.71 2.67
C GLN A 273 -6.47 -9.12 3.96
N ILE A 274 -7.27 -9.92 4.66
CA ILE A 274 -7.85 -9.55 5.95
C ILE A 274 -7.36 -10.54 7.00
N ALA A 275 -6.58 -10.04 7.96
CA ALA A 275 -6.29 -10.76 9.20
C ALA A 275 -7.54 -10.87 10.07
N VAL A 276 -7.91 -12.09 10.44
CA VAL A 276 -9.00 -12.43 11.37
C VAL A 276 -8.39 -13.17 12.56
N ALA A 277 -8.64 -12.70 13.78
CA ALA A 277 -8.19 -13.35 15.00
C ALA A 277 -9.29 -14.24 15.58
N ASP A 278 -8.95 -15.47 15.94
CA ASP A 278 -9.76 -16.31 16.82
C ASP A 278 -9.50 -15.87 18.26
N ILE A 279 -10.49 -15.20 18.85
CA ILE A 279 -10.47 -14.85 20.25
C ILE A 279 -10.96 -16.07 21.03
N PRO A 280 -10.20 -16.57 22.02
CA PRO A 280 -10.62 -17.70 22.83
C PRO A 280 -12.01 -17.49 23.44
N GLY A 281 -12.77 -18.59 23.56
CA GLY A 281 -14.22 -18.50 23.79
C GLY A 281 -14.61 -17.80 25.09
N ILE A 282 -15.54 -16.85 24.96
CA ILE A 282 -16.16 -16.17 26.10
C ILE A 282 -17.12 -17.15 26.77
N ILE A 283 -17.00 -17.28 28.09
CA ILE A 283 -17.94 -18.02 28.93
C ILE A 283 -18.82 -17.02 29.69
N ARG A 284 -19.99 -17.45 30.16
CA ARG A 284 -20.83 -16.62 31.03
C ARG A 284 -20.07 -16.24 32.32
N GLY A 285 -20.09 -14.97 32.68
CA GLY A 285 -19.33 -14.39 33.79
C GLY A 285 -17.86 -14.11 33.50
N ALA A 286 -17.44 -14.02 32.23
CA ALA A 286 -16.07 -13.70 31.86
C ALA A 286 -15.63 -12.30 32.34
N HIS A 287 -16.55 -11.33 32.38
CA HIS A 287 -16.30 -10.00 32.95
C HIS A 287 -15.95 -10.03 34.45
N GLN A 288 -16.38 -11.08 35.18
CA GLN A 288 -16.12 -11.24 36.63
C GLN A 288 -14.82 -12.00 36.92
N ASN A 289 -13.89 -12.10 35.96
CA ASN A 289 -12.68 -12.91 36.07
C ASN A 289 -12.95 -14.41 36.27
N ARG A 290 -14.15 -14.94 35.96
CA ARG A 290 -14.33 -16.39 35.93
C ARG A 290 -13.56 -16.98 34.74
N GLY A 291 -12.65 -17.91 35.04
CA GLY A 291 -11.74 -18.47 34.05
C GLY A 291 -10.62 -17.50 33.65
N LEU A 292 -10.33 -17.42 32.35
CA LEU A 292 -9.26 -16.59 31.76
C LEU A 292 -9.80 -15.22 31.25
N GLY A 293 -10.99 -14.81 31.73
CA GLY A 293 -11.88 -13.79 31.15
C GLY A 293 -11.28 -12.42 30.84
N LEU A 294 -10.80 -11.65 31.83
CA LEU A 294 -10.31 -10.29 31.57
C LEU A 294 -9.07 -10.25 30.67
N ALA A 295 -8.19 -11.24 30.75
CA ALA A 295 -7.02 -11.31 29.89
C ALA A 295 -7.43 -11.47 28.42
N PHE A 296 -8.48 -12.25 28.13
CA PHE A 296 -9.00 -12.41 26.78
C PHE A 296 -9.71 -11.18 26.26
N LEU A 297 -10.52 -10.52 27.08
CA LEU A 297 -11.32 -9.37 26.68
C LEU A 297 -10.43 -8.19 26.21
N ARG A 298 -9.24 -8.02 26.78
CA ARG A 298 -8.20 -7.08 26.28
C ARG A 298 -7.77 -7.32 24.82
N HIS A 299 -7.89 -8.55 24.31
CA HIS A 299 -7.55 -8.85 22.91
C HIS A 299 -8.67 -8.40 21.95
N ILE A 300 -9.91 -8.42 22.43
CA ILE A 300 -11.10 -7.96 21.69
C ILE A 300 -11.03 -6.45 21.46
N GLU A 301 -10.51 -5.70 22.44
CA GLU A 301 -10.31 -4.25 22.31
C GLU A 301 -9.48 -3.87 21.08
N ARG A 302 -8.56 -4.74 20.65
CA ARG A 302 -7.67 -4.52 19.50
C ARG A 302 -8.30 -4.89 18.14
N CYS A 303 -9.52 -5.41 18.14
CA CYS A 303 -10.28 -5.76 16.93
C CYS A 303 -11.34 -4.69 16.65
N PRO A 304 -11.22 -3.93 15.53
CA PRO A 304 -12.20 -2.89 15.20
C PRO A 304 -13.56 -3.46 14.75
N PHE A 305 -13.58 -4.70 14.25
CA PHE A 305 -14.79 -5.40 13.81
C PHE A 305 -14.95 -6.73 14.58
N LEU A 306 -16.19 -7.09 14.93
CA LEU A 306 -16.49 -8.32 15.68
C LEU A 306 -17.36 -9.28 14.85
N LEU A 307 -16.99 -10.55 14.84
CA LEU A 307 -17.75 -11.64 14.21
C LEU A 307 -18.30 -12.54 15.30
N PHE A 308 -19.60 -12.40 15.61
CA PHE A 308 -20.26 -13.24 16.60
C PHE A 308 -20.63 -14.59 16.00
N LEU A 309 -19.99 -15.65 16.46
CA LEU A 309 -20.26 -17.02 16.05
C LEU A 309 -21.31 -17.64 16.98
N VAL A 310 -22.48 -17.91 16.43
CA VAL A 310 -23.63 -18.50 17.14
C VAL A 310 -23.80 -19.95 16.71
N ASP A 311 -23.93 -20.85 17.68
CA ASP A 311 -24.17 -22.27 17.43
C ASP A 311 -25.67 -22.52 17.33
N LEU A 312 -26.16 -22.97 16.17
CA LEU A 312 -27.58 -23.25 15.97
C LEU A 312 -28.05 -24.62 16.48
N SER A 313 -27.13 -25.49 16.92
CA SER A 313 -27.49 -26.82 17.45
C SER A 313 -28.21 -26.74 18.81
N VAL A 314 -27.97 -25.69 19.59
CA VAL A 314 -28.63 -25.44 20.87
C VAL A 314 -30.08 -24.95 20.70
N PRO A 315 -30.96 -25.23 21.67
CA PRO A 315 -32.40 -24.94 21.56
C PRO A 315 -32.73 -23.45 21.44
N GLU A 316 -31.94 -22.56 22.05
CA GLU A 316 -32.17 -21.11 22.04
C GLU A 316 -30.91 -20.31 21.64
N PRO A 317 -30.53 -20.30 20.34
CA PRO A 317 -29.28 -19.68 19.89
C PRO A 317 -29.22 -18.16 20.11
N TRP A 318 -30.35 -17.47 20.11
CA TRP A 318 -30.45 -16.03 20.36
C TRP A 318 -29.89 -15.64 21.74
N THR A 319 -30.12 -16.47 22.77
CA THR A 319 -29.60 -16.21 24.12
C THR A 319 -28.08 -16.15 24.12
N GLN A 320 -27.41 -16.90 23.24
CA GLN A 320 -25.95 -16.87 23.14
C GLN A 320 -25.45 -15.50 22.69
N LEU A 321 -26.13 -14.86 21.73
CA LEU A 321 -25.72 -13.55 21.26
C LEU A 321 -25.93 -12.48 22.35
N ASP A 322 -27.07 -12.53 23.03
CA ASP A 322 -27.40 -11.59 24.11
C ASP A 322 -26.42 -11.73 25.28
N ASP A 323 -26.09 -12.96 25.66
CA ASP A 323 -25.06 -13.24 26.66
C ASP A 323 -23.71 -12.67 26.25
N LEU A 324 -23.27 -12.91 25.00
CA LEU A 324 -21.99 -12.41 24.52
C LEU A 324 -21.96 -10.88 24.51
N LYS A 325 -23.03 -10.22 24.05
CA LYS A 325 -23.14 -8.76 24.06
C LYS A 325 -23.13 -8.21 25.48
N TYR A 326 -23.84 -8.85 26.40
CA TYR A 326 -23.86 -8.49 27.81
C TYR A 326 -22.46 -8.58 28.43
N GLU A 327 -21.74 -9.68 28.21
CA GLU A 327 -20.37 -9.87 28.70
C GLU A 327 -19.40 -8.80 28.18
N LEU A 328 -19.52 -8.41 26.91
CA LEU A 328 -18.68 -7.36 26.33
C LEU A 328 -19.00 -5.98 26.91
N GLU A 329 -20.28 -5.66 27.09
CA GLU A 329 -20.72 -4.37 27.64
C GLU A 329 -20.38 -4.24 29.14
N GLN A 330 -20.45 -5.34 29.90
CA GLN A 330 -20.03 -5.36 31.31
C GLN A 330 -18.52 -5.20 31.50
N TYR A 331 -17.73 -5.52 30.48
CA TYR A 331 -16.29 -5.37 30.52
C TYR A 331 -15.85 -3.94 30.18
N ASP A 332 -16.36 -3.40 29.07
CA ASP A 332 -16.08 -2.03 28.64
C ASP A 332 -17.31 -1.45 27.93
N GLU A 333 -17.75 -0.28 28.38
CA GLU A 333 -18.97 0.36 27.87
C GLU A 333 -18.80 0.72 26.38
N GLY A 334 -19.73 0.29 25.54
CA GLY A 334 -19.68 0.53 24.11
C GLY A 334 -18.89 -0.50 23.29
N LEU A 335 -18.27 -1.51 23.90
CA LEU A 335 -17.62 -2.59 23.15
C LEU A 335 -18.63 -3.43 22.35
N SER A 336 -19.85 -3.58 22.88
CA SER A 336 -20.96 -4.27 22.19
C SER A 336 -21.50 -3.51 20.98
N LYS A 337 -21.26 -2.18 20.94
CA LYS A 337 -21.75 -1.27 19.88
C LYS A 337 -20.80 -1.18 18.69
N ARG A 338 -19.63 -1.83 18.75
CA ARG A 338 -18.69 -1.89 17.62
C ARG A 338 -19.36 -2.52 16.40
N PRO A 339 -18.94 -2.18 15.18
CA PRO A 339 -19.42 -2.86 13.98
C PRO A 339 -19.27 -4.37 14.12
N TYR A 340 -20.38 -5.10 13.99
CA TYR A 340 -20.41 -6.55 14.15
C TYR A 340 -21.24 -7.23 13.06
N ALA A 341 -20.93 -8.49 12.80
CA ALA A 341 -21.78 -9.41 12.04
C ALA A 341 -22.00 -10.70 12.83
N VAL A 342 -23.15 -11.34 12.61
CA VAL A 342 -23.51 -12.61 13.23
C VAL A 342 -23.34 -13.72 12.22
N VAL A 343 -22.53 -14.71 12.56
CA VAL A 343 -22.27 -15.91 11.77
C VAL A 343 -23.00 -17.07 12.43
N ALA A 344 -23.96 -17.64 11.73
CA ALA A 344 -24.72 -18.79 12.18
C ALA A 344 -24.00 -20.08 11.77
N ASN A 345 -23.48 -20.83 12.74
CA ASN A 345 -22.69 -22.03 12.51
C ASN A 345 -23.49 -23.33 12.79
N LYS A 346 -22.96 -24.45 12.28
CA LYS A 346 -23.54 -25.81 12.37
C LYS A 346 -24.86 -26.01 11.61
N ILE A 347 -25.03 -25.30 10.49
CA ILE A 347 -26.23 -25.42 9.63
C ILE A 347 -26.34 -26.77 8.90
N ASP A 348 -25.28 -27.58 8.94
CA ASP A 348 -25.27 -28.97 8.47
C ASP A 348 -26.28 -29.85 9.24
N LEU A 349 -26.63 -29.48 10.46
CA LEU A 349 -27.65 -30.18 11.24
C LEU A 349 -29.07 -29.75 10.81
N PRO A 350 -29.99 -30.69 10.53
CA PRO A 350 -31.37 -30.35 10.10
C PRO A 350 -32.12 -29.47 11.12
N GLN A 351 -31.90 -29.72 12.42
CA GLN A 351 -32.48 -28.94 13.51
C GLN A 351 -31.96 -27.50 13.55
N ALA A 352 -30.67 -27.31 13.24
CA ALA A 352 -30.05 -26.00 13.17
C ALA A 352 -30.59 -25.19 11.97
N ARG A 353 -30.71 -25.83 10.80
CA ARG A 353 -31.24 -25.20 9.60
C ARG A 353 -32.67 -24.69 9.77
N ALA A 354 -33.51 -25.43 10.51
CA ALA A 354 -34.88 -25.01 10.83
C ALA A 354 -34.95 -23.75 11.71
N ARG A 355 -33.91 -23.46 12.51
CA ARG A 355 -33.85 -22.31 13.43
C ARG A 355 -33.27 -21.04 12.81
N LEU A 356 -32.63 -21.13 11.65
CA LEU A 356 -32.01 -19.99 10.96
C LEU A 356 -33.01 -18.85 10.65
N PRO A 357 -34.23 -19.12 10.13
CA PRO A 357 -35.22 -18.06 9.89
C PRO A 357 -35.67 -17.37 11.18
N GLN A 358 -35.74 -18.11 12.30
CA GLN A 358 -36.11 -17.55 13.60
C GLN A 358 -35.02 -16.60 14.13
N LEU A 359 -33.75 -16.93 13.90
CA LEU A 359 -32.62 -16.07 14.25
C LEU A 359 -32.64 -14.78 13.41
N GLN A 360 -32.82 -14.88 12.09
CA GLN A 360 -32.89 -13.72 11.20
C GLN A 360 -34.06 -12.79 11.57
N ALA A 361 -35.24 -13.35 11.85
CA ALA A 361 -36.41 -12.58 12.25
C ALA A 361 -36.20 -11.78 13.54
N ARG A 362 -35.42 -12.31 14.50
CA ARG A 362 -35.11 -11.62 15.76
C ARG A 362 -34.00 -10.57 15.65
N LEU A 363 -33.05 -10.77 14.74
CA LEU A 363 -31.92 -9.85 14.58
C LEU A 363 -32.25 -8.64 13.70
N GLY A 364 -33.28 -8.74 12.85
CA GLY A 364 -33.64 -7.67 11.91
C GLY A 364 -32.51 -7.35 10.90
N GLN A 365 -31.54 -8.25 10.77
CA GLN A 365 -30.35 -8.16 9.91
C GLN A 365 -30.12 -9.51 9.23
N GLU A 366 -29.48 -9.50 8.06
CA GLU A 366 -29.05 -10.73 7.38
C GLU A 366 -27.93 -11.41 8.20
N ALA A 367 -28.26 -12.55 8.81
CA ALA A 367 -27.28 -13.42 9.45
C ALA A 367 -26.54 -14.23 8.37
N ILE A 368 -25.21 -14.21 8.38
CA ILE A 368 -24.37 -14.94 7.42
C ILE A 368 -24.34 -16.40 7.84
N ALA A 369 -24.80 -17.29 6.97
CA ALA A 369 -24.82 -18.73 7.21
C ALA A 369 -23.42 -19.33 6.95
N GLY A 370 -22.84 -19.98 7.94
CA GLY A 370 -21.54 -20.67 7.82
C GLY A 370 -21.71 -22.19 7.86
N GLU A 371 -21.25 -22.88 6.82
CA GLU A 371 -21.13 -24.34 6.79
C GLU A 371 -19.80 -24.81 7.39
N GLY A 372 -19.82 -25.98 8.03
CA GLY A 372 -18.60 -26.70 8.43
C GLY A 372 -17.71 -27.05 7.21
N PRO A 373 -16.46 -27.49 7.44
CA PRO A 373 -15.50 -27.66 6.36
C PRO A 373 -15.96 -28.75 5.38
N GLY A 374 -16.38 -28.36 4.17
CA GLY A 374 -16.86 -29.32 3.19
C GLY A 374 -17.26 -28.79 1.83
N ARG A 375 -18.09 -27.73 1.72
CA ARG A 375 -18.57 -27.26 0.42
C ARG A 375 -18.90 -25.76 0.39
N GLN A 376 -18.43 -25.12 -0.68
CA GLN A 376 -18.68 -23.76 -1.15
C GLN A 376 -18.17 -22.58 -0.29
N PRO A 377 -17.56 -21.56 -0.92
CA PRO A 377 -17.19 -20.32 -0.23
C PRO A 377 -18.46 -19.54 0.14
N LEU A 378 -18.41 -18.92 1.32
CA LEU A 378 -19.38 -17.95 1.82
C LEU A 378 -19.71 -16.92 0.71
N GLN A 379 -20.99 -16.75 0.38
CA GLN A 379 -21.42 -15.58 -0.38
C GLN A 379 -21.46 -14.40 0.60
N TRP A 380 -20.66 -13.37 0.30
CA TRP A 380 -20.49 -12.15 1.10
C TRP A 380 -21.47 -11.07 0.66
#